data_AF-A0A658NGP6-F1
#
_entry.id   AF-A0A658NGP6-F1
#
_cell.length_a   1.000
_cell.length_b   1.000
_cell.length_c   1.000
_cell.angle_alpha   90.00
_cell.angle_beta   90.00
_cell.angle_gamma   90.00
#
_symmetry.space_group_name_H-M   'P 1'
#
loop_
_entity.id
_entity.type
_entity.pdbx_description
1 polymer ?
#
loop_
_entity_poly.entity_id
_entity_poly.type
_entity_poly.pdbx_seq_one_letter_code
_entity_poly.pdbx_strand_id
1 'polypeptide(L)' 'MSDASTASIDRFIDALWLEDGLSPNTLAAYRRDLSLFAAWLRAEDSQALDATTENQLQRYFAAR' A
#
# COMPACT_ATOMS: atom_id res chain seq x y z
N MET A 1 -5.93 -7.11 -6.68
CA MET A 1 -5.83 -5.67 -6.36
C MET A 1 -6.95 -4.94 -7.06
N SER A 2 -7.61 -3.95 -6.44
CA SER A 2 -8.53 -3.05 -7.15
C SER A 2 -7.66 -2.11 -7.95
N ASP A 3 -8.10 -1.78 -9.16
CA ASP A 3 -7.31 -0.93 -10.06
C ASP A 3 -6.95 0.42 -9.42
N ALA A 4 -7.85 0.95 -8.58
CA ALA A 4 -7.60 2.18 -7.81
C ALA A 4 -6.41 2.06 -6.84
N SER A 5 -6.34 0.99 -6.03
CA SER A 5 -5.23 0.81 -5.09
C SER A 5 -3.89 0.63 -5.81
N THR A 6 -3.88 -0.10 -6.93
CA THR A 6 -2.66 -0.27 -7.73
C THR A 6 -2.16 1.07 -8.25
N ALA A 7 -3.05 1.88 -8.83
CA ALA A 7 -2.70 3.19 -9.36
C ALA A 7 -2.16 4.15 -8.29
N SER A 8 -2.70 4.10 -7.07
CA SER A 8 -2.20 4.91 -5.95
C SER A 8 -0.83 4.45 -5.44
N ILE A 9 -0.57 3.13 -5.41
CA ILE A 9 0.77 2.59 -5.09
C ILE A 9 1.78 3.04 -6.15
N ASP A 10 1.45 2.93 -7.44
CA ASP A 10 2.35 3.34 -8.52
C ASP A 10 2.73 4.81 -8.41
N ARG A 11 1.73 5.70 -8.27
CA ARG A 11 1.99 7.14 -8.11
C ARG A 11 2.86 7.47 -6.90
N PHE A 12 2.64 6.78 -5.78
CA PHE A 12 3.45 6.98 -4.57
C PHE A 12 4.91 6.55 -4.77
N ILE A 13 5.13 5.40 -5.40
CA ILE A 13 6.48 4.90 -5.68
C ILE A 13 7.21 5.80 -6.69
N ASP A 14 6.52 6.27 -7.72
CA ASP A 14 7.10 7.19 -8.71
C ASP A 14 7.51 8.52 -8.07
N ALA A 15 6.70 9.05 -7.16
CA ALA A 15 7.02 10.27 -6.40
C ALA A 15 8.27 10.08 -5.52
N LEU A 16 8.34 8.99 -4.76
CA LEU A 16 9.51 8.69 -3.92
C LEU A 16 10.80 8.47 -4.73
N TRP A 17 10.69 7.92 -5.93
CA TRP A 17 11.85 7.77 -6.82
C TRP A 17 12.38 9.13 -7.30
N LEU A 18 11.47 10.04 -7.65
CA LEU A 18 11.83 11.37 -8.18
C LEU A 18 12.34 12.34 -7.10
N GLU A 19 11.71 12.32 -5.92
CA GLU A 19 11.95 13.32 -4.88
C GLU A 19 13.05 12.90 -3.89
N ASP A 20 13.04 11.65 -3.45
CA ASP A 20 13.89 11.18 -2.35
C ASP A 20 15.09 10.34 -2.81
N GLY A 21 15.16 9.98 -4.10
CA GLY A 21 16.24 9.18 -4.67
C GLY A 21 16.44 7.83 -3.97
N LEU A 22 15.36 7.27 -3.39
CA LEU A 22 15.44 6.05 -2.59
C LEU A 22 16.01 4.88 -3.39
N SER A 23 16.72 4.00 -2.69
CA SER A 23 17.30 2.81 -3.32
C SER A 23 16.20 1.93 -3.96
N PRO A 24 16.51 1.20 -5.05
CA PRO A 24 15.57 0.27 -5.67
C PRO A 24 15.00 -0.76 -4.69
N ASN A 25 15.82 -1.20 -3.72
CA ASN A 25 15.39 -2.17 -2.71
C ASN A 25 14.36 -1.55 -1.74
N THR A 26 14.53 -0.30 -1.35
CA THR A 26 13.58 0.41 -0.49
C THR A 26 12.24 0.62 -1.20
N LEU A 27 12.27 1.06 -2.46
CA LEU A 27 11.06 1.22 -3.27
C LEU A 27 10.34 -0.12 -3.48
N ALA A 28 11.09 -1.20 -3.74
CA ALA A 28 10.51 -2.54 -3.87
C ALA A 28 9.87 -3.03 -2.56
N ALA A 29 10.50 -2.76 -1.41
CA ALA A 29 9.95 -3.09 -0.09
C ALA A 29 8.63 -2.35 0.16
N TYR A 30 8.60 -1.03 -0.06
CA TYR A 30 7.37 -0.24 0.10
C TYR A 30 6.25 -0.70 -0.83
N ARG A 31 6.56 -0.93 -2.11
CA ARG A 31 5.58 -1.45 -3.08
C ARG A 31 4.99 -2.78 -2.60
N ARG A 32 5.85 -3.70 -2.13
CA ARG A 32 5.41 -5.00 -1.63
C ARG A 32 4.52 -4.85 -0.41
N ASP A 33 4.93 -4.06 0.57
CA ASP A 33 4.20 -3.94 1.84
C ASP A 33 2.83 -3.25 1.63
N LEU A 34 2.77 -2.20 0.82
CA LEU A 34 1.51 -1.54 0.43
C LEU A 34 0.60 -2.48 -0.37
N SER A 35 1.17 -3.30 -1.27
CA SER A 35 0.40 -4.28 -2.05
C SER A 35 -0.21 -5.36 -1.17
N LEU A 36 0.54 -5.86 -0.18
CA LEU A 36 0.04 -6.83 0.80
C LEU A 36 -1.08 -6.24 1.64
N PHE A 37 -0.92 -5.01 2.13
CA PHE A 37 -1.96 -4.33 2.89
C PHE A 37 -3.22 -4.08 2.04
N ALA A 38 -3.08 -3.60 0.80
CA ALA A 38 -4.19 -3.40 -0.12
C ALA A 38 -4.87 -4.71 -0.56
N ALA A 39 -4.18 -5.84 -0.51
CA ALA A 39 -4.76 -7.16 -0.72
C ALA A 39 -5.58 -7.59 0.49
N TRP A 40 -5.03 -7.44 1.70
CA TRP A 40 -5.69 -7.76 2.96
C TRP A 40 -6.96 -6.92 3.17
N LEU A 41 -6.90 -5.60 2.96
CA LEU A 41 -8.06 -4.68 3.08
C LEU A 41 -9.24 -5.11 2.21
N ARG A 42 -8.97 -5.58 0.99
CA ARG A 42 -10.05 -6.05 0.12
C ARG A 42 -10.60 -7.41 0.53
N ALA A 43 -9.77 -8.28 1.09
CA ALA A 43 -10.24 -9.57 1.58
C ALA A 43 -11.16 -9.42 2.80
N GLU A 44 -10.80 -8.53 3.73
CA GLU A 44 -11.51 -8.34 5.00
C GLU A 44 -12.70 -7.39 4.89
N ASP A 45 -12.51 -6.23 4.24
CA ASP A 45 -13.46 -5.11 4.31
C ASP A 45 -13.98 -4.67 2.93
N SER A 46 -13.57 -5.34 1.84
CA SER A 46 -13.84 -4.91 0.46
C SER A 46 -13.41 -3.47 0.16
N GLN A 47 -12.45 -2.95 0.93
CA GLN A 47 -12.06 -1.54 0.91
C GLN A 47 -10.84 -1.28 0.02
N ALA A 48 -10.83 -0.12 -0.65
CA ALA A 48 -9.65 0.37 -1.36
C ALA A 48 -8.63 0.98 -0.39
N LEU A 49 -7.36 1.03 -0.81
CA LEU A 49 -6.27 1.54 0.02
C LEU A 49 -6.50 3.00 0.40
N ASP A 50 -6.92 3.82 -0.58
CA ASP A 50 -7.17 5.25 -0.41
C ASP A 50 -8.34 5.57 0.53
N ALA A 51 -9.19 4.57 0.82
CA ALA A 51 -10.29 4.69 1.75
C ALA A 51 -9.96 4.12 3.13
N THR A 52 -8.74 3.61 3.37
CA THR A 52 -8.35 3.01 4.65
C THR A 52 -8.48 4.00 5.81
N THR A 53 -8.78 3.50 7.00
CA THR A 53 -8.72 4.27 8.25
C THR A 53 -7.67 3.68 9.20
N GLU A 54 -7.39 4.39 10.28
CA GLU A 54 -6.50 3.92 11.34
C GLU A 54 -6.96 2.58 11.95
N ASN A 55 -8.28 2.35 12.06
CA ASN A 55 -8.78 1.10 12.61
C ASN A 55 -8.37 -0.12 11.75
N GLN A 56 -8.45 -0.01 10.41
CA GLN A 56 -7.99 -1.09 9.54
C GLN A 56 -6.48 -1.30 9.62
N LEU A 57 -5.70 -0.23 9.80
CA LEU A 57 -4.25 -0.35 10.03
C LEU A 57 -3.94 -1.14 11.30
N GLN A 58 -4.61 -0.82 12.41
CA GLN A 58 -4.46 -1.55 13.67
C GLN A 58 -4.87 -3.02 13.53
N ARG A 59 -5.98 -3.30 12.84
CA ARG A 59 -6.43 -4.68 12.56
C ARG A 59 -5.43 -5.44 11.70
N TYR A 60 -4.84 -4.81 10.68
CA TYR A 60 -3.82 -5.42 9.85
C TYR A 60 -2.57 -5.81 10.66
N PHE A 61 -2.10 -4.91 11.53
CA PHE A 61 -0.97 -5.22 12.42
C PHE A 61 -1.29 -6.33 13.41
N ALA A 62 -2.52 -6.44 13.90
CA ALA A 62 -2.94 -7.53 14.79
C ALA A 62 -3.07 -8.88 14.06
N ALA A 63 -3.35 -8.87 12.75
CA ALA A 63 -3.50 -10.06 11.92
C ALA A 63 -2.19 -10.58 11.30
N ARG A 64 -1.07 -9.88 11.53
CA ARG A 64 0.24 -10.13 10.91
C ARG A 64 1.24 -10.71 11.88
#